data_AF-A0A431PUR0-F1
#
_entry.id   AF-A0A431PUR0-F1
#
_cell.length_a   1.000
_cell.length_b   1.000
_cell.length_c   1.000
_cell.angle_alpha   90.00
_cell.angle_beta   90.00
_cell.angle_gamma   90.00
#
_symmetry.space_group_name_H-M   'P 1'
#
loop_
_entity.id
_entity.type
_entity.pdbx_description
1 polymer ?
#
loop_
_entity_poly.entity_id
_entity_poly.type
_entity_poly.pdbx_seq_one_letter_code
_entity_poly.pdbx_strand_id
1 'polypeptide(L)'
;QRTEVLEAEEYFSAGQKGSSAMPHKRNPVLTENLTGLARLVRGMAFPAMENVALWHERDISHSSVERMIGPDATVTLDFALARLTGVIENLLVYPENMQKNLDRLGGLVHSQRVLLALTQKGVSREDAYAMVQRNAMPVWRGEGDFRTLLGQDPDVSAKLSPAELDELFDLSYHFKHVDTVFRRVFGAA
;
A
#
# COMPACT_ATOMS: atom_id res chain seq x y z
N GLN A 1 -5.54 -1.81 8.73
CA GLN A 1 -6.55 -2.00 9.79
C GLN A 1 -8.01 -1.78 9.38
N ARG A 2 -8.36 -1.24 8.19
CA ARG A 2 -9.77 -1.29 7.74
C ARG A 2 -10.28 -2.74 7.73
N THR A 3 -11.51 -2.97 8.18
CA THR A 3 -12.09 -4.31 8.40
C THR A 3 -12.07 -5.17 7.14
N GLU A 4 -12.29 -4.56 5.97
CA GLU A 4 -12.36 -5.26 4.67
C GLU A 4 -10.97 -5.63 4.11
N VAL A 5 -9.89 -5.18 4.77
CA VAL A 5 -8.50 -5.40 4.37
C VAL A 5 -7.75 -6.22 5.43
N LEU A 6 -7.68 -5.72 6.67
CA LEU A 6 -7.08 -6.40 7.83
C LEU A 6 -5.71 -7.09 7.58
N GLU A 7 -4.85 -6.50 6.75
CA GLU A 7 -3.48 -7.02 6.52
C GLU A 7 -2.50 -6.65 7.61
N ALA A 8 -2.80 -5.55 8.33
CA ALA A 8 -2.03 -5.10 9.48
C ALA A 8 -2.93 -4.35 10.48
N GLU A 9 -2.54 -4.40 11.74
CA GLU A 9 -3.25 -3.82 12.88
C GLU A 9 -2.26 -3.25 13.91
N GLU A 10 -2.56 -2.08 14.47
CA GLU A 10 -1.84 -1.55 15.64
C GLU A 10 -1.98 -2.52 16.82
N TYR A 11 -0.91 -2.72 17.58
CA TYR A 11 -0.97 -3.56 18.76
C TYR A 11 -2.04 -3.07 19.74
N PHE A 12 -2.91 -3.98 20.16
CA PHE A 12 -3.98 -3.71 21.12
C PHE A 12 -3.61 -4.32 22.48
N SER A 13 -3.24 -3.48 23.45
CA SER A 13 -2.73 -3.97 24.73
C SER A 13 -3.84 -4.58 25.59
N ALA A 14 -3.47 -5.52 26.46
CA ALA A 14 -4.39 -6.08 27.45
C ALA A 14 -5.03 -4.95 28.29
N GLY A 15 -6.36 -4.95 28.39
CA GLY A 15 -7.13 -3.92 29.11
C GLY A 15 -7.37 -2.61 28.34
N GLN A 16 -6.82 -2.45 27.12
CA GLN A 16 -7.14 -1.31 26.27
C GLN A 16 -8.63 -1.34 25.89
N LYS A 17 -9.29 -0.18 25.93
CA LYS A 17 -10.66 -0.02 25.43
C LYS A 17 -10.63 0.64 24.06
N GLY A 18 -11.16 -0.03 23.05
CA GLY A 18 -11.20 0.53 21.69
C GLY A 18 -12.44 1.40 21.41
N SER A 19 -13.50 1.28 22.22
CA SER A 19 -14.66 2.17 22.23
C SER A 19 -15.41 2.06 23.57
N SER A 20 -16.18 3.09 23.93
CA SER A 20 -17.02 3.10 25.13
C SER A 20 -18.21 2.14 25.04
N ALA A 21 -18.76 1.92 23.83
CA ALA A 21 -19.98 1.15 23.63
C ALA A 21 -19.80 -0.11 22.77
N MET A 22 -18.68 -0.24 22.06
CA MET A 22 -18.43 -1.34 21.11
C MET A 22 -17.16 -2.11 21.48
N PRO A 23 -17.26 -3.23 22.24
CA PRO A 23 -16.11 -3.98 22.74
C PRO A 23 -15.22 -4.61 21.66
N HIS A 24 -15.77 -4.87 20.48
CA HIS A 24 -15.04 -5.45 19.34
C HIS A 24 -14.23 -4.42 18.55
N LYS A 25 -14.41 -3.11 18.82
CA LYS A 25 -13.83 -2.06 17.99
C LYS A 25 -12.33 -1.97 18.23
N ARG A 26 -11.53 -2.19 17.20
CA ARG A 26 -10.08 -1.97 17.21
C ARG A 26 -9.73 -0.88 16.21
N ASN A 27 -9.37 0.29 16.70
CA ASN A 27 -9.09 1.46 15.84
C ASN A 27 -7.58 1.74 15.77
N PRO A 28 -7.09 2.24 14.63
CA PRO A 28 -5.71 2.66 14.48
C PRO A 28 -5.49 4.06 15.09
N VAL A 29 -5.77 4.24 16.38
CA VAL A 29 -5.80 5.56 17.03
C VAL A 29 -4.43 6.23 17.08
N LEU A 30 -3.34 5.45 17.09
CA LEU A 30 -2.00 6.01 17.13
C LEU A 30 -1.65 6.63 15.77
N THR A 31 -1.94 5.95 14.67
CA THR A 31 -1.70 6.47 13.31
C THR A 31 -2.70 7.54 12.89
N GLU A 32 -3.94 7.50 13.39
CA GLU A 32 -4.88 8.62 13.27
C GLU A 32 -4.34 9.89 13.98
N ASN A 33 -3.77 9.73 15.18
CA ASN A 33 -3.12 10.84 15.88
C ASN A 33 -1.91 11.37 15.10
N LEU A 34 -1.01 10.50 14.61
CA LEU A 34 0.15 10.89 13.80
C LEU A 34 -0.26 11.71 12.57
N THR A 35 -1.38 11.34 11.94
CA THR A 35 -1.95 12.10 10.80
C THR A 35 -2.30 13.54 11.20
N GLY A 36 -2.88 13.73 12.39
CA GLY A 36 -3.19 15.05 12.95
C GLY A 36 -1.93 15.88 13.24
N LEU A 37 -0.95 15.29 13.91
CA LEU A 37 0.32 15.96 14.24
C LEU A 37 1.09 16.40 12.99
N ALA A 38 1.10 15.56 11.94
CA ALA A 38 1.73 15.91 10.67
C ALA A 38 1.08 17.13 10.00
N ARG A 39 -0.22 17.38 10.22
CA ARG A 39 -0.90 18.61 9.74
C ARG A 39 -0.38 19.84 10.46
N LEU A 40 -0.18 19.77 11.78
CA LEU A 40 0.38 20.88 12.56
C LEU A 40 1.82 21.19 12.14
N VAL A 41 2.69 20.17 12.07
CA VAL A 41 4.10 20.36 11.67
C VAL A 41 4.21 20.99 10.29
N ARG A 42 3.42 20.53 9.31
CA ARG A 42 3.38 21.17 7.99
C ARG A 42 2.83 22.61 8.04
N GLY A 43 1.80 22.86 8.84
CA GLY A 43 1.21 24.19 9.00
C GLY A 43 2.21 25.23 9.52
N MET A 44 3.13 24.82 10.40
CA MET A 44 4.19 25.67 10.93
C MET A 44 5.27 26.06 9.92
N ALA A 45 5.37 25.34 8.78
CA ALA A 45 6.31 25.70 7.72
C ALA A 45 5.93 27.01 7.00
N PHE A 46 4.63 27.31 6.91
CA PHE A 46 4.16 28.52 6.23
C PHE A 46 4.62 29.82 6.91
N PRO A 47 4.32 30.07 8.22
CA PRO A 47 4.82 31.26 8.90
C PRO A 47 6.36 31.26 9.02
N ALA A 48 7.02 30.10 9.05
CA ALA A 48 8.48 30.03 8.97
C ALA A 48 9.04 30.58 7.64
N MET A 49 8.35 30.35 6.52
CA MET A 49 8.74 30.92 5.22
C MET A 49 8.45 32.42 5.16
N GLU A 50 7.36 32.90 5.77
CA GLU A 50 7.05 34.32 5.86
C GLU A 50 8.10 35.11 6.68
N ASN A 51 8.74 34.45 7.65
CA ASN A 51 9.83 35.04 8.45
C ASN A 51 11.11 35.37 7.66
N VAL A 52 11.25 34.95 6.39
CA VAL A 52 12.51 35.10 5.64
C VAL A 52 12.77 36.53 5.17
N ALA A 53 11.73 37.24 4.72
CA ALA A 53 11.86 38.54 4.06
C ALA A 53 11.91 39.72 5.05
N LEU A 54 12.87 39.68 5.98
CA LEU A 54 13.06 40.74 6.98
C LEU A 54 13.57 42.04 6.35
N TRP A 55 13.28 43.17 7.00
CA TRP A 55 13.63 44.50 6.49
C TRP A 55 15.08 44.90 6.83
N HIS A 56 15.83 45.33 5.81
CA HIS A 56 17.21 45.83 5.92
C HIS A 56 18.15 44.86 6.68
N GLU A 57 18.86 45.32 7.71
CA GLU A 57 19.77 44.49 8.51
C GLU A 57 19.03 43.48 9.39
N ARG A 58 17.77 43.79 9.77
CA ARG A 58 16.77 42.93 10.45
C ARG A 58 15.63 43.74 11.04
N ASP A 59 14.41 43.17 11.03
CA ASP A 59 13.36 43.46 12.00
C ASP A 59 13.16 42.27 12.97
N ILE A 60 12.25 42.38 13.94
CA ILE A 60 12.08 41.39 15.02
C ILE A 60 10.75 40.62 14.93
N SER A 61 9.98 40.78 13.85
CA SER A 61 8.65 40.16 13.68
C SER A 61 8.70 38.64 13.80
N HIS A 62 9.74 38.00 13.24
CA HIS A 62 9.98 36.56 13.33
C HIS A 62 10.04 36.04 14.76
N SER A 63 10.46 36.85 15.74
CA SER A 63 10.68 36.39 17.12
C SER A 63 9.39 35.95 17.80
N SER A 64 8.25 36.61 17.57
CA SER A 64 6.97 36.19 18.16
C SER A 64 6.46 34.89 17.54
N VAL A 65 6.68 34.70 16.23
CA VAL A 65 6.34 33.49 15.49
C VAL A 65 7.19 32.31 15.95
N GLU A 66 8.52 32.48 16.00
CA GLU A 66 9.49 31.43 16.37
C GLU A 66 9.31 30.94 17.80
N ARG A 67 8.87 31.81 18.72
CA ARG A 67 8.51 31.42 20.09
C ARG A 67 7.36 30.41 20.13
N MET A 68 6.49 30.41 19.13
CA MET A 68 5.41 29.44 19.00
C MET A 68 5.88 28.23 18.19
N ILE A 69 6.30 28.47 16.94
CA ILE A 69 6.55 27.36 16.01
C ILE A 69 7.82 26.56 16.33
N GLY A 70 8.84 27.16 16.95
CA GLY A 70 10.09 26.47 17.25
C GLY A 70 9.88 25.32 18.25
N PRO A 71 9.45 25.63 19.49
CA PRO A 71 9.15 24.60 20.49
C PRO A 71 8.04 23.64 20.01
N ASP A 72 6.96 24.17 19.46
CA ASP A 72 5.81 23.33 19.09
C ASP A 72 6.15 22.36 17.95
N ALA A 73 6.90 22.79 16.93
CA ALA A 73 7.29 21.90 15.83
C ALA A 73 8.25 20.81 16.31
N THR A 74 9.26 21.18 17.10
CA THR A 74 10.29 20.24 17.57
C THR A 74 9.72 19.20 18.54
N VAL A 75 8.96 19.63 19.55
CA VAL A 75 8.31 18.72 20.51
C VAL A 75 7.27 17.84 19.83
N THR A 76 6.46 18.40 18.93
CA THR A 76 5.44 17.63 18.20
C THR A 76 6.10 16.55 17.32
N LEU A 77 7.17 16.91 16.60
CA LEU A 77 7.85 15.97 15.73
C LEU A 77 8.57 14.88 16.53
N ASP A 78 9.25 15.23 17.62
CA ASP A 78 9.89 14.25 18.52
C ASP A 78 8.89 13.22 19.03
N PHE A 79 7.76 13.69 19.57
CA PHE A 79 6.68 12.82 20.01
C PHE A 79 6.12 11.94 18.87
N ALA A 80 5.91 12.51 17.69
CA ALA A 80 5.42 11.77 16.53
C ALA A 80 6.38 10.67 16.09
N LEU A 81 7.69 10.94 16.09
CA LEU A 81 8.73 9.96 15.75
C LEU A 81 8.78 8.84 16.79
N ALA A 82 8.84 9.16 18.08
CA ALA A 82 8.85 8.16 19.15
C ALA A 82 7.60 7.26 19.10
N ARG A 83 6.43 7.85 18.88
CA ARG A 83 5.17 7.11 18.71
C ARG A 83 5.19 6.22 17.46
N LEU A 84 5.64 6.74 16.31
CA LEU A 84 5.70 5.96 15.08
C LEU A 84 6.66 4.78 15.21
N THR A 85 7.81 4.96 15.84
CA THR A 85 8.74 3.86 16.15
C THR A 85 8.05 2.76 16.93
N GLY A 86 7.33 3.11 18.00
CA GLY A 86 6.57 2.14 18.79
C GLY A 86 5.44 1.45 18.00
N VAL A 87 4.77 2.17 17.09
CA VAL A 87 3.76 1.58 16.20
C VAL A 87 4.40 0.53 15.28
N ILE A 88 5.52 0.86 14.62
CA ILE A 88 6.18 -0.05 13.68
C ILE A 88 6.78 -1.26 14.40
N GLU A 89 7.41 -1.06 15.55
CA GLU A 89 8.01 -2.12 16.36
C GLU A 89 6.98 -3.17 16.80
N ASN A 90 5.75 -2.74 17.11
CA ASN A 90 4.70 -3.61 17.62
C ASN A 90 3.61 -3.95 16.58
N LEU A 91 3.78 -3.54 15.32
CA LEU A 91 2.74 -3.70 14.30
C LEU A 91 2.44 -5.19 14.07
N LEU A 92 1.17 -5.56 14.20
CA LEU A 92 0.72 -6.91 13.87
C LEU A 92 0.52 -7.00 12.36
N VAL A 93 1.17 -7.99 11.74
CA VAL A 93 1.09 -8.26 10.30
C VAL A 93 0.41 -9.61 10.08
N TYR A 94 -0.52 -9.69 9.14
CA TYR A 94 -1.32 -10.88 8.84
C TYR A 94 -1.09 -11.38 7.41
N PRO A 95 -0.02 -12.17 7.15
CA PRO A 95 0.28 -12.69 5.82
C PRO A 95 -0.86 -13.48 5.19
N GLU A 96 -1.62 -14.25 5.99
CA GLU A 96 -2.78 -15.00 5.50
C GLU A 96 -3.88 -14.08 4.94
N ASN A 97 -4.12 -12.93 5.59
CA ASN A 97 -5.09 -11.95 5.09
C ASN A 97 -4.57 -11.25 3.82
N MET A 98 -3.27 -10.98 3.73
CA MET A 98 -2.66 -10.44 2.50
C MET A 98 -2.86 -11.38 1.32
N GLN A 99 -2.58 -12.68 1.51
CA GLN A 99 -2.78 -13.70 0.48
C GLN A 99 -4.26 -13.80 0.10
N LYS A 100 -5.16 -13.89 1.09
CA LYS A 100 -6.61 -13.91 0.85
C LYS A 100 -7.11 -12.68 0.07
N ASN A 101 -6.59 -11.49 0.36
CA ASN A 101 -6.97 -10.28 -0.35
C ASN A 101 -6.47 -10.26 -1.79
N LEU A 102 -5.26 -10.78 -2.03
CA LEU A 102 -4.70 -10.95 -3.37
C LEU A 102 -5.56 -11.90 -4.22
N ASP A 103 -6.02 -13.00 -3.61
CA ASP A 103 -6.82 -14.03 -4.27
C ASP A 103 -8.31 -13.66 -4.40
N ARG A 104 -8.75 -12.60 -3.72
CA ARG A 104 -10.17 -12.20 -3.62
C ARG A 104 -10.85 -11.98 -4.98
N LEU A 105 -10.07 -11.63 -6.00
CA LEU A 105 -10.55 -11.41 -7.36
C LEU A 105 -10.22 -12.58 -8.30
N GLY A 106 -10.07 -13.81 -7.78
CA GLY A 106 -9.96 -15.03 -8.58
C GLY A 106 -8.80 -15.00 -9.58
N GLY A 107 -7.65 -14.43 -9.18
CA GLY A 107 -6.45 -14.35 -10.02
C GLY A 107 -6.43 -13.24 -11.08
N LEU A 108 -7.40 -12.32 -11.10
CA LEU A 108 -7.43 -11.20 -12.06
C LEU A 108 -6.17 -10.31 -12.06
N VAL A 109 -5.43 -10.31 -10.95
CA VAL A 109 -4.12 -9.63 -10.84
C VAL A 109 -3.11 -10.11 -11.88
N HIS A 110 -3.25 -11.33 -12.41
CA HIS A 110 -2.35 -11.92 -13.41
C HIS A 110 -2.71 -11.54 -14.85
N SER A 111 -3.81 -10.82 -15.09
CA SER A 111 -4.32 -10.48 -16.43
C SER A 111 -3.28 -9.82 -17.35
N GLN A 112 -2.44 -8.94 -16.82
CA GLN A 112 -1.37 -8.31 -17.60
C GLN A 112 -0.32 -9.33 -18.08
N ARG A 113 0.05 -10.30 -17.25
CA ARG A 113 1.02 -11.34 -17.63
C ARG A 113 0.48 -12.21 -18.77
N VAL A 114 -0.79 -12.57 -18.70
CA VAL A 114 -1.47 -13.34 -19.74
C VAL A 114 -1.52 -12.57 -21.05
N LEU A 115 -1.90 -11.29 -21.01
CA LEU A 115 -1.93 -10.42 -22.20
C LEU A 115 -0.54 -10.36 -22.86
N LEU A 116 0.51 -10.11 -22.07
CA LEU A 116 1.87 -10.01 -22.59
C LEU A 116 2.35 -11.34 -23.19
N ALA A 117 2.06 -12.47 -22.54
CA ALA A 117 2.40 -13.79 -23.05
C ALA A 117 1.73 -14.07 -24.41
N LEU A 118 0.44 -13.72 -24.57
CA LEU A 118 -0.26 -13.83 -25.85
C LEU A 118 0.41 -12.98 -26.93
N THR A 119 0.79 -11.73 -26.62
CA THR A 119 1.51 -10.88 -27.58
C THR A 119 2.87 -11.44 -27.98
N GLN A 120 3.59 -12.06 -27.05
CA GLN A 120 4.87 -12.72 -27.31
C GLN A 120 4.70 -13.98 -28.19
N LYS A 121 3.51 -14.59 -28.20
CA LYS A 121 3.11 -15.68 -29.10
C LYS A 121 2.57 -15.18 -30.46
N GLY A 122 2.71 -13.89 -30.75
CA GLY A 122 2.34 -13.28 -32.04
C GLY A 122 0.87 -12.88 -32.17
N VAL A 123 0.11 -12.87 -31.09
CA VAL A 123 -1.26 -12.30 -31.09
C VAL A 123 -1.15 -10.77 -31.11
N SER A 124 -2.01 -10.10 -31.88
CA SER A 124 -2.06 -8.64 -31.84
C SER A 124 -2.42 -8.15 -30.43
N ARG A 125 -1.97 -6.96 -30.04
CA ARG A 125 -2.28 -6.43 -28.71
C ARG A 125 -3.78 -6.23 -28.48
N GLU A 126 -4.50 -5.85 -29.53
CA GLU A 126 -5.95 -5.65 -29.51
C GLU A 126 -6.69 -6.98 -29.28
N ASP A 127 -6.31 -8.01 -30.04
CA ASP A 127 -6.91 -9.35 -29.88
C ASP A 127 -6.58 -9.95 -28.51
N ALA A 128 -5.32 -9.83 -28.06
CA ALA A 128 -4.91 -10.30 -26.74
C ALA A 128 -5.68 -9.60 -25.61
N TYR A 129 -5.93 -8.30 -25.75
CA TYR A 129 -6.75 -7.55 -24.81
C TYR A 129 -8.19 -8.06 -24.79
N ALA A 130 -8.81 -8.25 -25.97
CA ALA A 130 -10.17 -8.76 -26.08
C ALA A 130 -10.31 -10.18 -25.48
N MET A 131 -9.36 -11.07 -25.76
CA MET A 131 -9.29 -12.43 -25.17
C MET A 131 -9.17 -12.39 -23.66
N VAL A 132 -8.27 -11.57 -23.11
CA VAL A 132 -8.10 -11.45 -21.65
C VAL A 132 -9.34 -10.83 -21.01
N GLN A 133 -9.90 -9.78 -21.60
CA GLN A 133 -11.06 -9.07 -21.06
C GLN A 133 -12.30 -9.95 -21.01
N ARG A 134 -12.61 -10.71 -22.07
CA ARG A 134 -13.81 -11.56 -22.08
C ARG A 134 -13.76 -12.68 -21.05
N ASN A 135 -12.56 -13.13 -20.65
CA ASN A 135 -12.36 -14.10 -19.56
C ASN A 135 -12.28 -13.44 -18.18
N ALA A 136 -11.84 -12.19 -18.10
CA ALA A 136 -11.75 -11.45 -16.83
C ALA A 136 -13.12 -10.99 -16.31
N MET A 137 -13.99 -10.53 -17.21
CA MET A 137 -15.28 -9.95 -16.83
C MET A 137 -16.25 -10.92 -16.11
N PRO A 138 -16.34 -12.21 -16.49
CA PRO A 138 -17.08 -13.21 -15.70
C PRO A 138 -16.56 -13.37 -14.27
N VAL A 139 -15.24 -13.47 -14.09
CA VAL A 139 -14.61 -13.61 -12.77
C VAL A 139 -14.93 -12.41 -11.88
N TRP A 140 -14.92 -11.21 -12.45
CA TRP A 140 -15.33 -10.00 -11.73
C TRP A 140 -16.78 -10.06 -11.22
N ARG A 141 -17.67 -10.74 -11.93
CA ARG A 141 -19.07 -10.99 -11.52
C ARG A 141 -19.20 -12.19 -10.57
N GLY A 142 -18.10 -12.83 -10.20
CA GLY A 142 -18.09 -14.04 -9.36
C GLY A 142 -18.38 -15.33 -10.14
N GLU A 143 -18.29 -15.30 -11.46
CA GLU A 143 -18.54 -16.44 -12.34
C GLU A 143 -17.24 -17.20 -12.60
N GLY A 144 -16.83 -18.05 -11.65
CA GLY A 144 -15.69 -18.96 -11.82
C GLY A 144 -14.32 -18.34 -11.49
N ASP A 145 -13.27 -19.01 -11.95
CA ASP A 145 -11.87 -18.69 -11.70
C ASP A 145 -11.15 -18.28 -13.00
N PHE A 146 -10.30 -17.25 -12.94
CA PHE A 146 -9.70 -16.65 -14.14
C PHE A 146 -8.78 -17.60 -14.89
N ARG A 147 -7.96 -18.35 -14.16
CA ARG A 147 -7.06 -19.36 -14.75
C ARG A 147 -7.85 -20.46 -15.44
N THR A 148 -8.98 -20.84 -14.87
CA THR A 148 -9.87 -21.86 -15.44
C THR A 148 -10.53 -21.37 -16.73
N LEU A 149 -11.11 -20.16 -16.73
CA LEU A 149 -11.78 -19.61 -17.93
C LEU A 149 -10.80 -19.42 -19.09
N LEU A 150 -9.60 -18.89 -18.83
CA LEU A 150 -8.55 -18.77 -19.83
C LEU A 150 -8.17 -20.13 -20.45
N GLY A 151 -8.14 -21.20 -19.66
CA GLY A 151 -7.84 -22.54 -20.15
C GLY A 151 -8.96 -23.16 -21.00
N GLN A 152 -10.20 -22.71 -20.82
CA GLN A 152 -11.37 -23.14 -21.59
C GLN A 152 -11.59 -22.32 -22.87
N ASP A 153 -10.96 -21.14 -22.95
CA ASP A 153 -11.04 -20.27 -24.11
C ASP A 153 -10.24 -20.85 -25.30
N PRO A 154 -10.88 -21.14 -26.45
CA PRO A 154 -10.21 -21.74 -27.61
C PRO A 154 -9.09 -20.87 -28.19
N ASP A 155 -9.23 -19.54 -28.18
CA ASP A 155 -8.22 -18.67 -28.78
C ASP A 155 -6.99 -18.54 -27.87
N VAL A 156 -7.20 -18.56 -26.54
CA VAL A 156 -6.11 -18.55 -25.55
C VAL A 156 -5.39 -19.89 -25.54
N SER A 157 -6.13 -21.00 -25.44
CA SER A 157 -5.56 -22.36 -25.40
C SER A 157 -4.85 -22.77 -26.70
N ALA A 158 -5.22 -22.17 -27.84
CA ALA A 158 -4.48 -22.33 -29.09
C ALA A 158 -3.08 -21.69 -29.08
N LYS A 159 -2.81 -20.77 -28.13
CA LYS A 159 -1.55 -20.01 -28.05
C LYS A 159 -0.72 -20.33 -26.81
N LEU A 160 -1.38 -20.67 -25.70
CA LEU A 160 -0.76 -20.95 -24.41
C LEU A 160 -1.20 -22.33 -23.94
N SER A 161 -0.22 -23.19 -23.67
CA SER A 161 -0.46 -24.50 -23.06
C SER A 161 -0.93 -24.37 -21.60
N PRO A 162 -1.55 -25.41 -21.02
CA PRO A 162 -1.95 -25.38 -19.61
C PRO A 162 -0.81 -25.06 -18.65
N ALA A 163 0.38 -25.60 -18.90
CA ALA A 163 1.58 -25.38 -18.09
C ALA A 163 2.09 -23.94 -18.19
N GLU A 164 2.10 -23.35 -19.40
CA GLU A 164 2.43 -21.92 -19.58
C GLU A 164 1.42 -21.04 -18.85
N LEU A 165 0.12 -21.37 -18.91
CA LEU A 165 -0.89 -20.64 -18.14
C LEU A 165 -0.66 -20.75 -16.63
N ASP A 166 -0.27 -21.91 -16.10
CA ASP A 166 0.05 -22.05 -14.66
C ASP A 166 1.23 -21.18 -14.24
N GLU A 167 2.28 -21.10 -15.05
CA GLU A 167 3.45 -20.26 -14.78
C GLU A 167 3.10 -18.75 -14.73
N LEU A 168 2.11 -18.33 -15.52
CA LEU A 168 1.64 -16.93 -15.53
C LEU A 168 0.90 -16.53 -14.26
N PHE A 169 0.43 -17.50 -13.47
CA PHE A 169 -0.24 -17.31 -12.19
C PHE A 169 0.71 -17.50 -10.98
N ASP A 170 1.97 -17.86 -11.20
CA ASP A 170 2.96 -17.94 -10.13
C ASP A 170 3.41 -16.55 -9.65
N LEU A 171 3.29 -16.29 -8.34
CA LEU A 171 3.72 -15.06 -7.68
C LEU A 171 5.23 -14.91 -7.59
N SER A 172 6.01 -16.00 -7.67
CA SER A 172 7.47 -15.97 -7.63
C SER A 172 8.06 -15.04 -8.70
N TYR A 173 7.38 -14.94 -9.85
CA TYR A 173 7.72 -14.02 -10.92
C TYR A 173 7.78 -12.55 -10.46
N HIS A 174 6.90 -12.15 -9.54
CA HIS A 174 6.86 -10.80 -8.98
C HIS A 174 7.90 -10.61 -7.88
N PHE A 175 8.41 -11.68 -7.26
CA PHE A 175 9.41 -11.63 -6.19
C PHE A 175 10.86 -11.65 -6.69
N LYS A 176 11.10 -11.93 -7.98
CA LYS A 176 12.44 -12.07 -8.58
C LYS A 176 13.43 -10.90 -8.35
N HIS A 177 12.93 -9.72 -7.99
CA HIS A 177 13.76 -8.54 -7.74
C HIS A 177 13.73 -8.05 -6.28
N VAL A 178 13.07 -8.79 -5.36
CA VAL A 178 13.03 -8.44 -3.93
C VAL A 178 14.44 -8.32 -3.37
N ASP A 179 15.29 -9.33 -3.55
CA ASP A 179 16.67 -9.31 -3.04
C ASP A 179 17.52 -8.18 -3.64
N THR A 180 17.26 -7.83 -4.91
CA THR A 180 17.95 -6.71 -5.57
C THR A 180 17.58 -5.38 -4.91
N VAL A 181 16.30 -5.18 -4.58
CA VAL A 181 15.82 -3.99 -3.87
C VAL A 181 16.37 -3.95 -2.45
N PHE A 182 16.29 -5.07 -1.71
CA PHE A 182 16.79 -5.17 -0.34
C PHE A 182 18.29 -4.84 -0.26
N ARG A 183 19.09 -5.38 -1.18
CA ARG A 183 20.54 -5.08 -1.23
C ARG A 183 20.84 -3.61 -1.49
N ARG A 184 20.03 -2.92 -2.29
CA ARG A 184 20.20 -1.48 -2.56
C ARG A 184 19.86 -0.62 -1.34
N VAL A 185 18.86 -1.03 -0.56
CA VAL A 185 18.38 -0.26 0.59
C VAL A 185 19.22 -0.52 1.84
N PHE A 186 19.54 -1.79 2.11
CA PHE A 186 20.18 -2.21 3.37
C PHE A 186 21.65 -2.61 3.22
N GLY A 187 22.18 -2.69 1.98
CA GLY A 187 23.52 -3.19 1.69
C GLY A 187 23.56 -4.72 1.51
N ALA A 188 24.76 -5.26 1.26
CA ALA A 188 24.99 -6.69 1.39
C ALA A 188 25.17 -7.02 2.88
N ALA A 189 24.51 -8.08 3.36
CA ALA A 189 24.73 -8.63 4.69
C ALA A 189 26.17 -9.15 4.85
#